data_AF-A0A537IT86-F1
#
_entry.id   AF-A0A537IT86-F1
#
_cell.length_a   1.000
_cell.length_b   1.000
_cell.length_c   1.000
_cell.angle_alpha   90.00
_cell.angle_beta   90.00
_cell.angle_gamma   90.00
#
_symmetry.space_group_name_H-M   'P 1'
#
loop_
_entity.id
_entity.type
_entity.pdbx_description
1 polymer ?
#
loop_
_entity_poly.entity_id
_entity_poly.type
_entity_poly.pdbx_seq_one_letter_code
_entity_poly.pdbx_strand_id
1 'polypeptide(L)'
;CGSGSAFVYVALYKFSKAEDFSGLSYDAAKVKAWEPAFQLLRSLKPYIYNNGFYPNGNVAVLQLLGRENIYMAPVWSDQGVSYLDQGLLPKDIKLVQVTPPFTGGDSAIAIPVHAEHQASGLMFLNWLLTSKAQTIVVNKLAGYPGIDWKYMPKDVRDKFAGIATNFSPLPNGQYQADAKRLWQEMVAGSGQ
;
A
#
# COMPACT_ATOMS: atom_id res chain seq x y z
N CYS A 1 8.07 3.23 1.55
CA CYS A 1 6.67 2.75 1.57
C CYS A 1 6.34 2.25 0.16
N GLY A 2 5.66 1.11 0.01
CA GLY A 2 5.32 0.54 -1.30
C GLY A 2 4.53 -0.75 -1.16
N SER A 3 3.81 -1.16 -2.21
CA SER A 3 2.99 -2.39 -2.21
C SER A 3 3.77 -3.65 -1.81
N GLY A 4 5.03 -3.78 -2.25
CA GLY A 4 5.91 -4.86 -1.83
C GLY A 4 6.24 -4.84 -0.33
N SER A 5 6.52 -3.67 0.24
CA SER A 5 6.72 -3.54 1.70
C SER A 5 5.45 -3.85 2.48
N ALA A 6 4.28 -3.41 1.97
CA ALA A 6 2.99 -3.71 2.58
C ALA A 6 2.71 -5.22 2.61
N PHE A 7 3.08 -5.95 1.55
CA PHE A 7 3.02 -7.41 1.52
C PHE A 7 3.92 -8.05 2.58
N VAL A 8 5.15 -7.56 2.74
CA VAL A 8 6.05 -8.02 3.82
C VAL A 8 5.41 -7.78 5.18
N TYR A 9 4.89 -6.58 5.46
CA TYR A 9 4.28 -6.27 6.75
C TYR A 9 3.07 -7.16 7.06
N VAL A 10 2.20 -7.43 6.09
CA VAL A 10 1.08 -8.38 6.27
C VAL A 10 1.59 -9.79 6.57
N ALA A 11 2.68 -10.23 5.95
CA ALA A 11 3.30 -11.50 6.31
C ALA A 11 3.84 -11.49 7.75
N LEU A 12 4.42 -10.39 8.23
CA LEU A 12 4.82 -10.24 9.63
C LEU A 12 3.61 -10.35 10.57
N TYR A 13 2.51 -9.66 10.24
CA TYR A 13 1.28 -9.64 11.02
C TYR A 13 0.49 -10.95 10.97
N LYS A 14 0.83 -11.87 10.07
CA LYS A 14 0.32 -13.25 10.11
C LYS A 14 0.81 -14.01 11.35
N PHE A 15 2.00 -13.66 11.87
CA PHE A 15 2.67 -14.35 12.98
C PHE A 15 2.83 -13.48 14.23
N SER A 16 2.33 -12.25 14.19
CA SER A 16 2.48 -11.27 15.26
C SER A 16 1.32 -10.27 15.24
N LYS A 17 1.13 -9.50 16.31
CA LYS A 17 0.05 -8.50 16.37
C LYS A 17 0.53 -7.19 15.77
N ALA A 18 -0.26 -6.55 14.91
CA ALA A 18 0.17 -5.32 14.25
C ALA A 18 0.44 -4.18 15.25
N GLU A 19 -0.34 -4.18 16.33
CA GLU A 19 -0.28 -3.22 17.45
C GLU A 19 1.05 -3.27 18.19
N ASP A 20 1.77 -4.39 18.12
CA ASP A 20 3.09 -4.54 18.74
C ASP A 20 4.17 -3.68 18.09
N PHE A 21 3.92 -3.25 16.84
CA PHE A 21 4.88 -2.56 15.99
C PHE A 21 4.42 -1.17 15.56
N SER A 22 3.12 -0.86 15.70
CA SER A 22 2.56 0.45 15.44
C SER A 22 2.67 1.35 16.67
N GLY A 23 3.29 2.52 16.54
CA GLY A 23 3.44 3.49 17.64
C GLY A 23 4.89 3.92 17.87
N LEU A 24 5.12 4.84 18.80
CA LEU A 24 6.43 5.49 18.95
C LEU A 24 7.50 4.60 19.62
N SER A 25 7.10 3.65 20.47
CA SER A 25 8.03 2.82 21.24
C SER A 25 8.59 1.66 20.41
N TYR A 26 9.90 1.44 20.51
CA TYR A 26 10.60 0.33 19.87
C TYR A 26 11.08 -0.68 20.91
N ASP A 27 10.96 -1.97 20.58
CA ASP A 27 11.47 -3.09 21.36
C ASP A 27 12.09 -4.13 20.40
N ALA A 28 13.41 -4.23 20.44
CA ALA A 28 14.17 -5.16 19.62
C ALA A 28 13.82 -6.64 19.88
N ALA A 29 13.35 -6.98 21.08
CA ALA A 29 12.98 -8.36 21.40
C ALA A 29 11.80 -8.85 20.56
N LYS A 30 10.90 -7.94 20.15
CA LYS A 30 9.73 -8.27 19.32
C LYS A 30 10.09 -8.66 17.90
N VAL A 31 11.24 -8.22 17.39
CA VAL A 31 11.72 -8.57 16.03
C VAL A 31 11.92 -10.08 15.89
N LYS A 32 12.23 -10.80 16.99
CA LYS A 32 12.37 -12.26 16.99
C LYS A 32 11.08 -12.98 16.57
N ALA A 33 9.91 -12.38 16.80
CA ALA A 33 8.63 -12.95 16.39
C ALA A 33 8.45 -13.01 14.86
N TRP A 34 9.29 -12.31 14.08
CA TRP A 34 9.20 -12.26 12.62
C TRP A 34 9.92 -13.40 11.90
N GLU A 35 10.70 -14.21 12.61
CA GLU A 35 11.45 -15.33 12.01
C GLU A 35 10.56 -16.26 11.15
N PRO A 36 9.37 -16.71 11.61
CA PRO A 36 8.48 -17.54 10.79
C PRO A 36 7.96 -16.82 9.54
N ALA A 37 7.79 -15.49 9.61
CA ALA A 37 7.34 -14.70 8.47
C ALA A 37 8.41 -14.64 7.38
N PHE A 38 9.68 -14.44 7.74
CA PHE A 38 10.77 -14.43 6.76
C PHE A 38 11.05 -15.82 6.18
N GLN A 39 10.87 -16.89 6.96
CA GLN A 39 10.92 -18.26 6.43
C GLN A 39 9.81 -18.51 5.40
N LEU A 40 8.58 -18.06 5.68
CA LEU A 40 7.48 -18.10 4.71
C LEU A 40 7.81 -17.30 3.46
N LEU A 41 8.26 -16.05 3.59
CA LEU A 41 8.61 -15.21 2.44
C LEU A 41 9.72 -15.83 1.59
N ARG A 42 10.73 -16.45 2.22
CA ARG A 42 11.81 -17.16 1.52
C ARG A 42 11.30 -18.40 0.78
N SER A 43 10.36 -19.14 1.35
CA SER A 43 9.81 -20.35 0.73
C SER A 43 9.00 -20.06 -0.54
N LEU A 44 8.56 -18.81 -0.74
CA LEU A 44 7.85 -18.38 -1.95
C LEU A 44 8.76 -18.28 -3.18
N LYS A 45 10.11 -18.26 -3.03
CA LYS A 45 11.06 -18.03 -4.13
C LYS A 45 10.75 -18.80 -5.43
N PRO A 46 10.41 -20.12 -5.40
CA PRO A 46 10.10 -20.86 -6.63
C PRO A 46 8.86 -20.36 -7.38
N TYR A 47 7.97 -19.65 -6.70
CA TYR A 47 6.73 -19.08 -7.24
C TYR A 47 6.85 -17.59 -7.58
N ILE A 48 7.98 -16.96 -7.23
CA ILE A 48 8.26 -15.57 -7.62
C ILE A 48 8.78 -15.55 -9.06
N TYR A 49 8.35 -14.53 -9.81
CA TYR A 49 8.77 -14.29 -11.19
C TYR A 49 10.26 -14.55 -11.39
N ASN A 50 10.61 -15.31 -12.44
CA ASN A 50 11.98 -15.70 -12.77
C ASN A 50 12.75 -16.31 -11.58
N ASN A 51 12.11 -17.20 -10.81
CA ASN A 51 12.68 -17.95 -9.68
C ASN A 51 13.31 -17.05 -8.59
N GLY A 52 12.64 -15.94 -8.26
CA GLY A 52 13.08 -15.02 -7.21
C GLY A 52 13.55 -13.65 -7.67
N PHE A 53 13.11 -13.19 -8.85
CA PHE A 53 13.32 -11.80 -9.27
C PHE A 53 12.22 -10.89 -8.71
N TYR A 54 12.61 -9.91 -7.91
CA TYR A 54 11.72 -8.91 -7.34
C TYR A 54 11.79 -7.61 -8.15
N PRO A 55 10.76 -7.26 -8.95
CA PRO A 55 10.79 -6.08 -9.81
C PRO A 55 10.92 -4.78 -8.99
N ASN A 56 11.64 -3.80 -9.56
CA ASN A 56 11.87 -2.53 -8.89
C ASN A 56 10.64 -1.61 -9.01
N GLY A 57 9.78 -1.67 -8.00
CA GLY A 57 8.65 -0.76 -7.85
C GLY A 57 7.41 -1.16 -8.64
N ASN A 58 6.35 -0.37 -8.42
CA ASN A 58 5.00 -0.76 -8.81
C ASN A 58 4.76 -0.77 -10.32
N VAL A 59 5.41 0.14 -11.07
CA VAL A 59 5.28 0.21 -12.54
C VAL A 59 5.82 -1.07 -13.19
N ALA A 60 6.98 -1.56 -12.77
CA ALA A 60 7.56 -2.79 -13.31
C ALA A 60 6.66 -4.01 -13.02
N VAL A 61 6.08 -4.07 -11.83
CA VAL A 61 5.11 -5.12 -11.45
C VAL A 61 3.85 -5.06 -12.32
N LEU A 62 3.26 -3.86 -12.50
CA LEU A 62 2.07 -3.68 -13.32
C LEU A 62 2.33 -4.02 -14.80
N GLN A 63 3.52 -3.72 -15.32
CA GLN A 63 3.91 -4.10 -16.68
C GLN A 63 4.04 -5.62 -16.84
N LEU A 64 4.56 -6.33 -15.83
CA LEU A 64 4.60 -7.79 -15.85
C LEU A 64 3.19 -8.39 -15.81
N LEU A 65 2.32 -7.85 -14.95
CA LEU A 65 0.93 -8.28 -14.85
C LEU A 65 0.15 -8.00 -16.16
N GLY A 66 0.34 -6.82 -16.75
CA GLY A 66 -0.31 -6.43 -18.00
C GLY A 66 0.15 -7.22 -19.22
N ARG A 67 1.36 -7.80 -19.17
CA ARG A 67 1.89 -8.72 -20.19
C ARG A 67 1.63 -10.19 -19.86
N GLU A 68 0.86 -10.46 -18.81
CA GLU A 68 0.51 -11.82 -18.37
C GLU A 68 1.75 -12.68 -18.00
N ASN A 69 2.87 -12.03 -17.67
CA ASN A 69 4.09 -12.72 -17.22
C ASN A 69 3.98 -13.23 -15.78
N ILE A 70 3.01 -12.72 -15.02
CA ILE A 70 2.68 -13.10 -13.65
C ILE A 70 1.16 -13.13 -13.49
N TYR A 71 0.66 -13.99 -12.59
CA TYR A 71 -0.78 -14.15 -12.34
C TYR A 71 -1.33 -13.19 -11.28
N MET A 72 -0.49 -12.77 -10.33
CA MET A 72 -0.89 -11.91 -9.22
C MET A 72 0.30 -11.11 -8.69
N ALA A 73 0.02 -9.93 -8.14
CA ALA A 73 1.01 -9.13 -7.45
C ALA A 73 0.39 -8.13 -6.47
N PRO A 74 1.10 -7.75 -5.39
CA PRO A 74 0.73 -6.59 -4.60
C PRO A 74 1.00 -5.32 -5.41
N VAL A 75 -0.01 -4.47 -5.55
CA VAL A 75 0.09 -3.17 -6.24
C VAL A 75 -0.51 -2.04 -5.44
N TRP A 76 -0.08 -0.81 -5.70
CA TRP A 76 -0.80 0.37 -5.24
C TRP A 76 -2.18 0.43 -5.91
N SER A 77 -3.23 0.66 -5.12
CA SER A 77 -4.63 0.55 -5.58
C SER A 77 -4.96 1.61 -6.62
N ASP A 78 -4.51 2.85 -6.43
CA ASP A 78 -4.65 3.95 -7.39
C ASP A 78 -4.03 3.62 -8.74
N GLN A 79 -2.82 3.08 -8.75
CA GLN A 79 -2.13 2.70 -9.97
C GLN A 79 -2.77 1.46 -10.62
N GLY A 80 -3.20 0.48 -9.83
CA GLY A 80 -3.94 -0.68 -10.34
C GLY A 80 -5.26 -0.28 -11.01
N VAL A 81 -6.05 0.58 -10.37
CA VAL A 81 -7.31 1.12 -10.93
C VAL A 81 -7.02 1.90 -12.20
N SER A 82 -6.01 2.77 -12.18
CA SER A 82 -5.63 3.56 -13.35
C SER A 82 -5.22 2.69 -14.54
N TYR A 83 -4.47 1.61 -14.30
CA TYR A 83 -4.06 0.69 -15.35
C TYR A 83 -5.23 -0.11 -15.93
N LEU A 84 -6.20 -0.52 -15.10
CA LEU A 84 -7.44 -1.14 -15.57
C LEU A 84 -8.26 -0.17 -16.43
N ASP A 85 -8.45 1.07 -15.96
CA ASP A 85 -9.22 2.09 -16.66
C ASP A 85 -8.59 2.44 -18.03
N GLN A 86 -7.26 2.39 -18.13
CA GLN A 86 -6.50 2.63 -19.37
C GLN A 86 -6.42 1.40 -20.29
N GLY A 87 -6.94 0.24 -19.86
CA GLY A 87 -6.82 -1.01 -20.61
C GLY A 87 -5.39 -1.58 -20.67
N LEU A 88 -4.52 -1.18 -19.74
CA LEU A 88 -3.14 -1.67 -19.60
C LEU A 88 -3.05 -2.96 -18.78
N LEU A 89 -4.14 -3.36 -18.13
CA LEU A 89 -4.30 -4.66 -17.50
C LEU A 89 -5.44 -5.43 -18.20
N PRO A 90 -5.33 -6.77 -18.31
CA PRO A 90 -6.43 -7.61 -18.78
C PRO A 90 -7.72 -7.38 -17.97
N LYS A 91 -8.88 -7.46 -18.65
CA LYS A 91 -10.20 -7.13 -18.06
C LYS A 91 -10.65 -8.11 -16.96
N ASP A 92 -10.09 -9.30 -16.95
CA ASP A 92 -10.31 -10.36 -15.98
C ASP A 92 -9.49 -10.19 -14.71
N ILE A 93 -8.42 -9.36 -14.71
CA ILE A 93 -7.74 -8.93 -13.49
C ILE A 93 -8.72 -8.21 -12.56
N LYS A 94 -8.69 -8.59 -11.27
CA LYS A 94 -9.47 -7.97 -10.19
C LYS A 94 -8.52 -7.42 -9.12
N LEU A 95 -8.92 -6.30 -8.53
CA LEU A 95 -8.24 -5.71 -7.37
C LEU A 95 -9.03 -6.06 -6.11
N VAL A 96 -8.33 -6.62 -5.12
CA VAL A 96 -8.92 -7.02 -3.84
C VAL A 96 -7.97 -6.68 -2.71
N GLN A 97 -8.52 -6.42 -1.52
CA GLN A 97 -7.75 -6.45 -0.29
C GLN A 97 -7.70 -7.87 0.28
N VAL A 98 -6.61 -8.23 0.96
CA VAL A 98 -6.45 -9.54 1.62
C VAL A 98 -6.73 -9.44 3.13
N THR A 99 -6.71 -10.56 3.86
CA THR A 99 -6.80 -10.58 5.33
C THR A 99 -5.57 -11.28 5.93
N PRO A 100 -4.79 -10.61 6.81
CA PRO A 100 -4.90 -9.20 7.21
C PRO A 100 -4.74 -8.24 6.03
N PRO A 101 -5.38 -7.06 6.05
CA PRO A 101 -5.30 -6.11 4.94
C PRO A 101 -3.92 -5.48 4.79
N PHE A 102 -3.55 -5.12 3.56
CA PHE A 102 -2.30 -4.36 3.37
C PHE A 102 -2.31 -3.05 4.13
N THR A 103 -1.11 -2.59 4.49
CA THR A 103 -0.93 -1.28 5.10
C THR A 103 -1.15 -0.19 4.05
N GLY A 104 -1.83 0.89 4.45
CA GLY A 104 -2.01 2.09 3.63
C GLY A 104 -1.12 3.24 4.10
N GLY A 105 -0.92 4.22 3.24
CA GLY A 105 -0.38 5.52 3.62
C GLY A 105 -1.42 6.60 3.33
N ASP A 106 -1.52 7.58 4.22
CA ASP A 106 -2.30 8.78 3.98
C ASP A 106 -1.46 9.81 3.19
N SER A 107 -2.15 10.58 2.36
CA SER A 107 -1.59 11.79 1.76
C SER A 107 -2.09 12.99 2.54
N ALA A 108 -1.18 13.73 3.15
CA ALA A 108 -1.50 14.92 3.92
C ALA A 108 -1.10 16.19 3.17
N ILE A 109 -1.92 17.23 3.29
CA ILE A 109 -1.59 18.59 2.86
C ILE A 109 -1.64 19.47 4.10
N ALA A 110 -0.57 20.24 4.32
CA ALA A 110 -0.43 21.13 5.47
C ALA A 110 -0.08 22.55 5.00
N ILE A 111 -0.51 23.55 5.77
CA ILE A 111 -0.13 24.95 5.56
C ILE A 111 1.01 25.28 6.53
N PRO A 112 2.16 25.77 6.04
CA PRO A 112 3.22 26.25 6.91
C PRO A 112 2.76 27.37 7.85
N VAL A 113 3.20 27.34 9.10
CA VAL A 113 2.82 28.32 10.13
C VAL A 113 3.20 29.78 9.79
N HIS A 114 4.10 29.98 8.83
CA HIS A 114 4.54 31.30 8.36
C HIS A 114 4.24 31.54 6.87
N ALA A 115 3.26 30.83 6.29
CA ALA A 115 2.86 31.06 4.91
C ALA A 115 2.30 32.48 4.72
N GLU A 116 2.75 33.18 3.69
CA GLU A 116 2.31 34.56 3.37
C GLU A 116 0.78 34.67 3.13
N HIS A 117 0.16 33.58 2.65
CA HIS A 117 -1.25 33.53 2.28
C HIS A 117 -2.05 32.50 3.11
N GLN A 118 -1.96 32.55 4.44
CA GLN A 118 -2.62 31.58 5.32
C GLN A 118 -4.14 31.44 5.07
N ALA A 119 -4.84 32.58 4.94
CA ALA A 119 -6.30 32.58 4.73
C ALA A 119 -6.69 31.85 3.43
N SER A 120 -5.99 32.13 2.34
CA SER A 120 -6.19 31.45 1.05
C SER A 120 -5.86 29.96 1.13
N GLY A 121 -4.80 29.59 1.87
CA GLY A 121 -4.47 28.20 2.14
C GLY A 121 -5.60 27.47 2.86
N LEU A 122 -6.19 28.08 3.90
CA LEU A 122 -7.31 27.50 4.65
C LEU A 122 -8.56 27.38 3.78
N MET A 123 -8.85 28.37 2.93
CA MET A 123 -9.95 28.29 1.96
C MET A 123 -9.75 27.12 0.99
N PHE A 124 -8.53 26.90 0.52
CA PHE A 124 -8.19 25.77 -0.34
C PHE A 124 -8.38 24.43 0.39
N LEU A 125 -7.89 24.29 1.63
CA LEU A 125 -8.12 23.07 2.42
C LEU A 125 -9.61 22.80 2.65
N ASN A 126 -10.39 23.84 2.95
CA ASN A 126 -11.84 23.70 3.13
C ASN A 126 -12.53 23.24 1.83
N TRP A 127 -12.15 23.81 0.68
CA TRP A 127 -12.63 23.34 -0.62
C TRP A 127 -12.20 21.90 -0.91
N LEU A 128 -10.96 21.54 -0.60
CA LEU A 128 -10.42 20.20 -0.81
C LEU A 128 -11.20 19.13 -0.04
N LEU A 129 -11.73 19.46 1.12
CA LEU A 129 -12.58 18.56 1.93
C LEU A 129 -14.04 18.48 1.46
N THR A 130 -14.41 19.13 0.35
CA THR A 130 -15.75 18.98 -0.24
C THR A 130 -15.87 17.68 -1.04
N SER A 131 -17.08 17.11 -1.11
CA SER A 131 -17.36 15.93 -1.96
C SER A 131 -16.99 16.18 -3.43
N LYS A 132 -17.18 17.40 -3.92
CA LYS A 132 -16.80 17.80 -5.29
C LYS A 132 -15.29 17.67 -5.52
N ALA A 133 -14.47 18.23 -4.64
CA ALA A 133 -13.01 18.14 -4.77
C ALA A 133 -12.52 16.69 -4.57
N GLN A 134 -13.07 15.97 -3.59
CA GLN A 134 -12.72 14.56 -3.35
C GLN A 134 -13.14 13.65 -4.51
N THR A 135 -14.22 13.96 -5.22
CA THR A 135 -14.61 13.25 -6.45
C THR A 135 -13.56 13.43 -7.55
N ILE A 136 -12.90 14.60 -7.62
CA ILE A 136 -11.77 14.80 -8.54
C ILE A 136 -10.60 13.91 -8.15
N VAL A 137 -10.25 13.84 -6.85
CA VAL A 137 -9.18 12.97 -6.35
C VAL A 137 -9.43 11.51 -6.73
N VAL A 138 -10.63 11.00 -6.45
CA VAL A 138 -10.99 9.61 -6.79
C VAL A 138 -10.95 9.41 -8.31
N ASN A 139 -11.56 10.28 -9.11
CA ASN A 139 -11.72 10.01 -10.55
C ASN A 139 -10.46 10.28 -11.37
N LYS A 140 -9.59 11.19 -10.92
CA LYS A 140 -8.38 11.57 -11.67
C LYS A 140 -7.12 10.91 -11.15
N LEU A 141 -7.07 10.63 -9.85
CA LEU A 141 -5.89 10.05 -9.21
C LEU A 141 -6.14 8.62 -8.76
N ALA A 142 -7.38 8.11 -8.82
CA ALA A 142 -7.77 6.84 -8.20
C ALA A 142 -7.41 6.75 -6.70
N GLY A 143 -7.19 7.91 -6.06
CA GLY A 143 -6.87 8.02 -4.64
C GLY A 143 -8.12 7.88 -3.78
N TYR A 144 -7.95 7.41 -2.55
CA TYR A 144 -9.06 7.33 -1.61
C TYR A 144 -9.43 8.73 -1.12
N PRO A 145 -10.72 8.99 -0.86
CA PRO A 145 -11.15 10.29 -0.40
C PRO A 145 -10.57 10.57 0.99
N GLY A 146 -10.14 11.81 1.21
CA GLY A 146 -9.76 12.35 2.53
C GLY A 146 -10.97 12.65 3.44
N ILE A 147 -12.17 12.23 3.03
CA ILE A 147 -13.43 12.35 3.79
C ILE A 147 -14.10 10.98 3.91
N ASP A 148 -15.02 10.85 4.88
CA ASP A 148 -15.81 9.63 5.05
C ASP A 148 -16.54 9.25 3.75
N TRP A 149 -16.41 7.98 3.36
CA TRP A 149 -17.01 7.42 2.15
C TRP A 149 -18.51 7.70 2.05
N LYS A 150 -19.25 7.84 3.17
CA LYS A 150 -20.69 8.16 3.13
C LYS A 150 -21.02 9.49 2.44
N TYR A 151 -20.05 10.42 2.36
CA TYR A 151 -20.20 11.70 1.67
C TYR A 151 -19.85 11.62 0.17
N MET A 152 -19.35 10.47 -0.29
CA MET A 152 -19.02 10.25 -1.69
C MET A 152 -20.23 9.79 -2.50
N PRO A 153 -20.29 10.15 -3.79
CA PRO A 153 -21.28 9.62 -4.73
C PRO A 153 -21.33 8.09 -4.74
N LYS A 154 -22.51 7.52 -5.04
CA LYS A 154 -22.72 6.06 -4.98
C LYS A 154 -21.87 5.30 -5.98
N ASP A 155 -21.79 5.79 -7.21
CA ASP A 155 -20.95 5.24 -8.29
C ASP A 155 -19.47 5.17 -7.89
N VAL A 156 -18.97 6.20 -7.20
CA VAL A 156 -17.62 6.22 -6.64
C VAL A 156 -17.45 5.14 -5.56
N ARG A 157 -18.40 5.02 -4.63
CA ARG A 157 -18.35 3.98 -3.59
C ARG A 157 -18.36 2.57 -4.18
N ASP A 158 -19.22 2.32 -5.16
CA ASP A 158 -19.34 1.01 -5.81
C ASP A 158 -18.04 0.61 -6.52
N LYS A 159 -17.36 1.56 -7.19
CA LYS A 159 -16.08 1.32 -7.88
C LYS A 159 -14.97 0.84 -6.92
N PHE A 160 -14.96 1.30 -5.68
CA PHE A 160 -13.91 1.03 -4.71
C PHE A 160 -14.29 -0.03 -3.67
N ALA A 161 -15.49 -0.60 -3.70
CA ALA A 161 -16.01 -1.49 -2.65
C ALA A 161 -15.10 -2.69 -2.32
N GLY A 162 -14.37 -3.23 -3.31
CA GLY A 162 -13.45 -4.37 -3.11
C GLY A 162 -12.07 -4.01 -2.52
N ILE A 163 -11.74 -2.72 -2.46
CA ILE A 163 -10.41 -2.23 -2.04
C ILE A 163 -10.49 -1.17 -0.94
N ALA A 164 -11.63 -0.51 -0.75
CA ALA A 164 -11.92 0.47 0.30
C ALA A 164 -12.33 -0.21 1.62
N THR A 165 -11.47 -1.10 2.11
CA THR A 165 -11.64 -1.78 3.39
C THR A 165 -10.68 -1.23 4.44
N ASN A 166 -10.69 -1.81 5.64
CA ASN A 166 -9.69 -1.51 6.67
C ASN A 166 -8.26 -1.75 6.16
N PHE A 167 -7.31 -1.03 6.75
CA PHE A 167 -5.88 -1.18 6.51
C PHE A 167 -5.18 -1.63 7.79
N SER A 168 -4.10 -2.39 7.65
CA SER A 168 -3.23 -2.65 8.79
C SER A 168 -2.38 -1.41 9.11
N PRO A 169 -2.08 -1.15 10.39
CA PRO A 169 -1.24 -0.02 10.76
C PRO A 169 0.17 -0.21 10.21
N LEU A 170 0.86 0.90 9.91
CA LEU A 170 2.27 0.86 9.55
C LEU A 170 3.12 0.59 10.80
N PRO A 171 4.18 -0.24 10.69
CA PRO A 171 5.20 -0.28 11.72
C PRO A 171 5.86 1.10 11.87
N ASN A 172 6.41 1.40 13.03
CA ASN A 172 7.19 2.62 13.20
C ASN A 172 8.51 2.59 12.40
N GLY A 173 9.18 3.73 12.32
CA GLY A 173 10.37 3.89 11.47
C GLY A 173 11.48 2.88 11.75
N GLN A 174 11.71 2.53 13.02
CA GLN A 174 12.74 1.56 13.39
C GLN A 174 12.35 0.14 12.95
N TYR A 175 11.11 -0.28 13.21
CA TYR A 175 10.61 -1.57 12.73
C TYR A 175 10.59 -1.67 11.20
N GLN A 176 10.27 -0.58 10.49
CA GLN A 176 10.37 -0.55 9.02
C GLN A 176 11.80 -0.75 8.54
N ALA A 177 12.78 -0.14 9.21
CA ALA A 177 14.20 -0.31 8.90
C ALA A 177 14.65 -1.76 9.12
N ASP A 178 14.27 -2.37 10.25
CA ASP A 178 14.59 -3.77 10.55
C ASP A 178 13.92 -4.74 9.58
N ALA A 179 12.65 -4.53 9.23
CA ALA A 179 11.95 -5.36 8.24
C ALA A 179 12.63 -5.28 6.86
N LYS A 180 13.09 -4.10 6.45
CA LYS A 180 13.84 -3.92 5.20
C LYS A 180 15.19 -4.64 5.24
N ARG A 181 15.91 -4.53 6.35
CA ARG A 181 17.21 -5.20 6.55
C ARG A 181 17.05 -6.73 6.48
N LEU A 182 16.13 -7.27 7.28
CA LEU A 182 15.87 -8.72 7.33
C LEU A 182 15.35 -9.26 6.00
N TRP A 183 14.55 -8.48 5.25
CA TRP A 183 14.15 -8.84 3.89
C TRP A 183 15.37 -9.08 2.98
N GLN A 184 16.36 -8.18 3.03
CA GLN A 184 17.59 -8.34 2.24
C GLN A 184 18.41 -9.53 2.72
N GLU A 185 18.62 -9.68 4.03
CA GLU A 185 19.43 -10.75 4.61
C GLU A 185 18.83 -12.14 4.39
N MET A 186 17.51 -12.28 4.52
CA MET A 186 16.85 -13.59 4.62
C MET A 186 16.12 -14.00 3.35
N VAL A 187 15.68 -13.06 2.51
CA VAL A 187 14.78 -13.36 1.38
C VAL A 187 15.36 -12.95 0.04
N ALA A 188 15.66 -11.67 -0.17
CA ALA A 188 16.10 -11.17 -1.47
C ALA A 188 17.59 -11.43 -1.76
N GLY A 189 18.45 -11.29 -0.75
CA GLY A 189 19.89 -11.50 -0.86
C GLY A 189 20.34 -12.94 -0.58
N SER A 190 19.51 -13.79 0.00
CA SER A 190 19.88 -15.15 0.47
C SER A 190 20.01 -16.21 -0.63
N GLY A 191 20.32 -15.78 -1.86
CA GLY A 191 20.49 -16.65 -3.03
C GLY A 191 21.21 -16.00 -4.21
N GLN A 192 22.11 -15.05 -3.94
CA GLN A 192 23.26 -14.75 -4.80
C GLN A 192 24.46 -15.55 -4.33
#